data_AF-A0A7Y3DEE7-F1
#
_entry.id   AF-A0A7Y3DEE7-F1
#
_cell.length_a   1.000
_cell.length_b   1.000
_cell.length_c   1.000
_cell.angle_alpha   90.00
_cell.angle_beta   90.00
_cell.angle_gamma   90.00
#
_symmetry.space_group_name_H-M   'P 1'
#
loop_
_entity.id
_entity.type
_entity.pdbx_description
1 polymer ?
#
loop_
_entity_poly.entity_id
_entity_poly.type
_entity_poly.pdbx_seq_one_letter_code
_entity_poly.pdbx_strand_id
1 'polypeptide(L)'
;AVLARRAGEARRRAAALYVFSATAVCALLLSGTYHAVPADHAWKPALQRIDHSAIFLLIAGTLTAFHAIGFHGRGRWWMVGLIWAITWAVLFGKIAWWSRVGDGVGLGLYIGLSGVGLSSILFLPRKLDWRMYDLMAAGAVTYVAGALVDHFELFWIVPRVFGPHETFHFAVLLALFLHWRFFYLWAEPGLAPRPRRAKRELLRPSPGPH
;
A
#
# COMPACT_ATOMS: atom_id res chain seq x y z
N ALA A 1 -29.70 16.16 -6.95
CA ALA A 1 -29.14 15.17 -6.00
C ALA A 1 -28.06 14.26 -6.61
N VAL A 2 -28.29 13.61 -7.76
CA VAL A 2 -27.33 12.65 -8.37
C VAL A 2 -25.99 13.30 -8.74
N LEU A 3 -26.02 14.48 -9.38
CA LEU A 3 -24.80 15.21 -9.77
C LEU A 3 -23.94 15.58 -8.55
N ALA A 4 -24.55 16.11 -7.48
CA ALA A 4 -23.84 16.43 -6.25
C ALA A 4 -23.20 15.19 -5.59
N ARG A 5 -23.88 14.03 -5.61
CA ARG A 5 -23.32 12.77 -5.12
C ARG A 5 -22.11 12.32 -5.95
N ARG A 6 -22.22 12.34 -7.28
CA ARG A 6 -21.11 11.99 -8.19
C ARG A 6 -19.91 12.91 -8.00
N ALA A 7 -20.14 14.22 -7.89
CA ALA A 7 -19.09 15.20 -7.61
C ALA A 7 -18.41 14.98 -6.24
N GLY A 8 -19.17 14.59 -5.22
CA GLY A 8 -18.63 14.22 -3.91
C GLY A 8 -17.78 12.94 -3.94
N GLU A 9 -18.20 11.94 -4.72
CA GLU A 9 -17.42 10.71 -4.92
C GLU A 9 -16.13 10.95 -5.69
N ALA A 10 -16.17 11.76 -6.75
CA ALA A 10 -14.98 12.14 -7.51
C ALA A 10 -13.96 12.87 -6.65
N ARG A 11 -14.40 13.88 -5.87
CA ARG A 11 -13.53 14.61 -4.94
C ARG A 11 -12.89 13.70 -3.89
N ARG A 12 -13.67 12.78 -3.31
CA ARG A 12 -13.15 11.80 -2.34
C ARG A 12 -12.09 10.89 -2.97
N ARG A 13 -12.33 10.37 -4.18
CA ARG A 13 -11.37 9.52 -4.89
C ARG A 13 -10.08 10.29 -5.17
N ALA A 14 -10.18 11.52 -5.68
CA ALA A 14 -9.02 12.37 -5.95
C ALA A 14 -8.21 12.64 -4.67
N ALA A 15 -8.88 13.00 -3.56
CA ALA A 15 -8.21 13.22 -2.28
C ALA A 15 -7.51 11.95 -1.77
N ALA A 16 -8.14 10.79 -1.89
CA ALA A 16 -7.56 9.53 -1.44
C ALA A 16 -6.33 9.12 -2.28
N LEU A 17 -6.38 9.32 -3.61
CA LEU A 17 -5.24 9.12 -4.50
C LEU A 17 -4.11 10.12 -4.22
N TYR A 18 -4.46 11.38 -3.92
CA TYR A 18 -3.47 12.38 -3.52
C TYR A 18 -2.73 11.97 -2.24
N VAL A 19 -3.46 11.50 -1.22
CA VAL A 19 -2.85 10.99 0.02
C VAL A 19 -1.91 9.82 -0.27
N PHE A 20 -2.34 8.84 -1.07
CA PHE A 20 -1.47 7.72 -1.49
C PHE A 20 -0.19 8.23 -2.17
N SER A 21 -0.31 9.04 -3.22
CA SER A 21 0.83 9.57 -3.96
C SER A 21 1.76 10.41 -3.08
N ALA A 22 1.21 11.27 -2.23
CA ALA A 22 1.99 12.11 -1.32
C ALA A 22 2.78 11.26 -0.31
N THR A 23 2.14 10.27 0.32
CA THR A 23 2.84 9.36 1.25
C THR A 23 3.91 8.52 0.56
N ALA A 24 3.68 8.09 -0.68
CA ALA A 24 4.67 7.36 -1.47
C ALA A 24 5.88 8.22 -1.82
N VAL A 25 5.65 9.43 -2.35
CA VAL A 25 6.73 10.38 -2.65
C VAL A 25 7.51 10.73 -1.39
N CYS A 26 6.83 11.04 -0.28
CA CYS A 26 7.49 11.32 0.99
C CYS A 26 8.34 10.14 1.47
N ALA A 27 7.83 8.90 1.42
CA ALA A 27 8.61 7.73 1.84
C ALA A 27 9.85 7.51 0.98
N LEU A 28 9.73 7.62 -0.35
CA LEU A 28 10.85 7.47 -1.27
C LEU A 28 11.90 8.59 -1.09
N LEU A 29 11.47 9.83 -0.88
CA LEU A 29 12.37 10.95 -0.64
C LEU A 29 13.12 10.81 0.68
N LEU A 30 12.43 10.42 1.76
CA LEU A 30 13.05 10.21 3.07
C LEU A 30 14.06 9.07 3.02
N SER A 31 13.71 7.97 2.36
CA SER A 31 14.61 6.83 2.17
C SER A 31 15.83 7.18 1.33
N GLY A 32 15.61 7.81 0.17
CA GLY A 32 16.70 8.28 -0.69
C GLY A 32 17.63 9.26 0.03
N THR A 33 17.07 10.18 0.82
CA THR A 33 17.86 11.13 1.62
C THR A 33 18.67 10.41 2.69
N TYR A 34 18.07 9.47 3.42
CA TYR A 34 18.77 8.67 4.42
C TYR A 34 19.97 7.94 3.80
N HIS A 35 19.79 7.28 2.66
CA HIS A 35 20.87 6.54 1.99
C HIS A 35 21.93 7.44 1.35
N ALA A 36 21.57 8.63 0.87
CA ALA A 36 22.52 9.57 0.26
C ALA A 36 23.43 10.27 1.27
N VAL A 37 22.97 10.45 2.52
CA VAL A 37 23.75 11.13 3.56
C VAL A 37 24.89 10.23 4.07
N PRO A 38 26.13 10.74 4.22
CA PRO A 38 27.27 9.98 4.75
C PRO A 38 27.00 9.34 6.12
N ALA A 39 27.63 8.18 6.36
CA ALA A 39 27.40 7.38 7.57
C ALA A 39 27.85 8.09 8.87
N ASP A 40 28.84 8.97 8.77
CA ASP A 40 29.42 9.76 9.86
C ASP A 40 28.68 11.08 10.14
N HIS A 41 27.69 11.42 9.32
CA HIS A 41 26.95 12.67 9.47
C HIS A 41 26.11 12.69 10.75
N ALA A 42 26.13 13.82 11.48
CA ALA A 42 25.45 13.96 12.78
C ALA A 42 23.94 13.65 12.74
N TRP A 43 23.28 13.88 11.60
CA TRP A 43 21.86 13.63 11.41
C TRP A 43 21.50 12.21 10.96
N LYS A 44 22.50 11.35 10.67
CA LYS A 44 22.28 9.99 10.15
C LYS A 44 21.36 9.14 11.03
N PRO A 45 21.50 9.14 12.38
CA PRO A 45 20.59 8.39 13.23
C PRO A 45 19.15 8.91 13.17
N ALA A 46 18.97 10.24 13.09
CA ALA A 46 17.63 10.82 12.99
C ALA A 46 16.96 10.46 11.66
N LEU A 47 17.70 10.56 10.55
CA LEU A 47 17.22 10.17 9.23
C LEU A 47 16.84 8.69 9.17
N GLN A 48 17.62 7.81 9.80
CA GLN A 48 17.30 6.39 9.89
C GLN A 48 15.96 6.14 10.60
N ARG A 49 15.69 6.88 11.69
CA ARG A 49 14.41 6.74 12.43
C ARG A 49 13.23 7.22 11.60
N ILE A 50 13.42 8.32 10.88
CA ILE A 50 12.42 8.92 10.01
C ILE A 50 12.12 7.99 8.84
N ASP A 51 13.14 7.45 8.17
CA ASP A 51 12.99 6.50 7.06
C ASP A 51 12.22 5.24 7.48
N HIS A 52 12.64 4.62 8.59
CA HIS A 52 11.93 3.46 9.15
C HIS A 52 10.51 3.77 9.62
N SER A 53 10.16 5.04 9.85
CA SER A 53 8.81 5.47 10.18
C SER A 53 8.00 5.81 8.93
N ALA A 54 8.65 6.26 7.86
CA ALA A 54 8.03 6.67 6.61
C ALA A 54 7.32 5.51 5.89
N ILE A 55 7.81 4.28 6.09
CA ILE A 55 7.16 3.07 5.58
C ILE A 55 5.73 2.90 6.11
N PHE A 56 5.46 3.32 7.35
CA PHE A 56 4.12 3.28 7.96
C PHE A 56 3.20 4.35 7.36
N LEU A 57 3.75 5.52 7.01
CA LEU A 57 3.01 6.56 6.26
C LEU A 57 2.59 6.03 4.88
N LEU A 58 3.47 5.32 4.18
CA LEU A 58 3.15 4.71 2.89
C LEU A 58 2.05 3.64 3.02
N ILE A 59 2.11 2.79 4.05
CA ILE A 59 1.03 1.84 4.36
C ILE A 59 -0.29 2.59 4.62
N ALA A 60 -0.25 3.65 5.44
CA ALA A 60 -1.44 4.44 5.77
C ALA A 60 -2.07 5.10 4.55
N GLY A 61 -1.27 5.68 3.64
CA GLY A 61 -1.79 6.28 2.42
C GLY A 61 -2.38 5.25 1.46
N THR A 62 -1.72 4.08 1.32
CA THR A 62 -2.23 2.95 0.52
C THR A 62 -3.58 2.47 1.04
N LEU A 63 -3.69 2.22 2.34
CA LEU A 63 -4.94 1.75 2.94
C LEU A 63 -6.01 2.85 2.96
N THR A 64 -5.62 4.13 3.03
CA THR A 64 -6.55 5.25 2.89
C THR A 64 -7.19 5.24 1.50
N ALA A 65 -6.38 5.13 0.44
CA ALA A 65 -6.88 5.01 -0.93
C ALA A 65 -7.79 3.77 -1.08
N PHE A 66 -7.33 2.62 -0.59
CA PHE A 66 -8.09 1.37 -0.68
C PHE A 66 -9.47 1.46 -0.01
N HIS A 67 -9.54 1.97 1.23
CA HIS A 67 -10.80 2.05 1.97
C HIS A 67 -11.71 3.17 1.49
N ALA A 68 -11.16 4.35 1.15
CA ALA A 68 -11.96 5.50 0.71
C ALA A 68 -12.62 5.28 -0.67
N ILE A 69 -11.93 4.53 -1.55
CA ILE A 69 -12.37 4.22 -2.91
C ILE A 69 -13.22 2.94 -2.93
N GLY A 70 -12.75 1.87 -2.27
CA GLY A 70 -13.33 0.53 -2.37
C GLY A 70 -14.56 0.26 -1.51
N PHE A 71 -14.78 1.07 -0.47
CA PHE A 71 -15.83 0.82 0.52
C PHE A 71 -16.81 1.98 0.64
N HIS A 72 -18.02 1.65 1.11
CA HIS A 72 -19.10 2.61 1.33
C HIS A 72 -19.49 2.67 2.82
N GLY A 73 -20.19 3.72 3.21
CA GLY A 73 -20.66 3.91 4.59
C GLY A 73 -19.59 4.42 5.56
N ARG A 74 -19.90 4.35 6.85
CA ARG A 74 -19.07 4.86 7.95
C ARG A 74 -17.87 3.95 8.28
N GLY A 75 -18.01 2.63 8.10
CA GLY A 75 -16.98 1.64 8.47
C GLY A 75 -15.61 1.88 7.82
N ARG A 76 -15.57 2.39 6.58
CA ARG A 76 -14.31 2.73 5.92
C ARG A 76 -13.49 3.78 6.68
N TRP A 77 -14.17 4.74 7.32
CA TRP A 77 -13.49 5.82 8.04
C TRP A 77 -13.00 5.39 9.41
N TRP A 78 -13.68 4.41 10.03
CA TRP A 78 -13.15 3.75 11.23
C TRP A 78 -11.82 3.06 10.95
N MET A 79 -11.75 2.31 9.86
CA MET A 79 -10.50 1.64 9.49
C MET A 79 -9.39 2.64 9.15
N VAL A 80 -9.70 3.68 8.36
CA VAL A 80 -8.76 4.76 8.04
C VAL A 80 -8.25 5.43 9.33
N GLY A 81 -9.15 5.78 10.25
CA GLY A 81 -8.79 6.41 11.52
C GLY A 81 -7.89 5.51 12.38
N LEU A 82 -8.19 4.21 12.46
CA LEU A 82 -7.37 3.24 13.18
C LEU A 82 -5.96 3.13 12.59
N ILE A 83 -5.84 3.02 11.27
CA ILE A 83 -4.55 2.91 10.58
C ILE A 83 -3.70 4.15 10.82
N TRP A 84 -4.27 5.35 10.71
CA TRP A 84 -3.55 6.59 10.98
C TRP A 84 -3.18 6.73 12.46
N ALA A 85 -4.05 6.34 13.39
CA ALA A 85 -3.73 6.33 14.81
C ALA A 85 -2.52 5.43 15.12
N ILE A 86 -2.48 4.22 14.55
CA ILE A 86 -1.33 3.31 14.69
C ILE A 86 -0.09 3.92 14.05
N THR A 87 -0.22 4.50 12.85
CA THR A 87 0.89 5.13 12.12
C THR A 87 1.53 6.26 12.92
N TRP A 88 0.72 7.14 13.50
CA TRP A 88 1.21 8.22 14.36
C TRP A 88 1.83 7.68 15.65
N ALA A 89 1.21 6.68 16.28
CA ALA A 89 1.78 6.05 17.47
C ALA A 89 3.16 5.44 17.19
N VAL A 90 3.35 4.78 16.04
CA VAL A 90 4.64 4.24 15.62
C VAL A 90 5.65 5.34 15.33
N LEU A 91 5.25 6.36 14.57
CA LEU A 91 6.13 7.46 14.19
C LEU A 91 6.64 8.21 15.44
N PHE A 92 5.74 8.64 16.32
CA PHE A 92 6.12 9.33 17.55
C PHE A 92 6.84 8.40 18.52
N GLY A 93 6.39 7.14 18.61
CA GLY A 93 7.00 6.12 19.46
C GLY A 93 8.44 5.82 19.08
N LYS A 94 8.73 5.66 17.78
CA LYS A 94 10.09 5.44 17.26
C LYS A 94 10.98 6.66 17.46
N ILE A 95 10.44 7.88 17.32
CA ILE A 95 11.22 9.10 17.57
C ILE A 95 11.59 9.21 19.06
N ALA A 96 10.66 8.92 19.97
CA ALA A 96 10.84 9.12 21.41
C ALA A 96 11.57 7.96 22.12
N TRP A 97 11.38 6.71 21.68
CA TRP A 97 11.87 5.52 22.39
C TRP A 97 12.66 4.54 21.51
N TRP A 98 13.29 5.02 20.43
CA TRP A 98 14.05 4.18 19.49
C TRP A 98 14.92 3.10 20.15
N SER A 99 15.70 3.47 21.18
CA SER A 99 16.63 2.55 21.86
C SER A 99 15.96 1.49 22.75
N ARG A 100 14.65 1.62 23.00
CA ARG A 100 13.87 0.70 23.85
C ARG A 100 12.91 -0.17 23.03
N VAL A 101 12.64 0.18 21.78
CA VAL A 101 11.76 -0.56 20.90
C VAL A 101 12.61 -1.57 20.13
N GLY A 102 12.46 -2.86 20.44
CA GLY A 102 13.15 -3.91 19.71
C GLY A 102 12.74 -3.94 18.23
N ASP A 103 13.68 -4.30 17.36
CA ASP A 103 13.50 -4.24 15.90
C ASP A 103 12.29 -5.08 15.41
N GLY A 104 12.00 -6.19 16.10
CA GLY A 104 10.85 -7.04 15.82
C GLY A 104 9.48 -6.38 16.01
N VAL A 105 9.36 -5.33 16.85
CA VAL A 105 8.09 -4.59 17.03
C VAL A 105 7.74 -3.85 15.75
N GLY A 106 8.73 -3.23 15.10
CA GLY A 106 8.55 -2.55 13.82
C GLY A 106 8.08 -3.51 12.73
N LEU A 107 8.74 -4.66 12.62
CA LEU A 107 8.36 -5.71 11.67
C LEU A 107 6.95 -6.24 11.95
N GLY A 108 6.63 -6.54 13.20
CA GLY A 108 5.32 -7.06 13.59
C GLY A 108 4.18 -6.10 13.24
N LEU A 109 4.35 -4.80 13.51
CA LEU A 109 3.36 -3.78 13.15
C LEU A 109 3.25 -3.60 11.64
N TYR A 110 4.37 -3.66 10.92
CA TYR A 110 4.39 -3.61 9.46
C TYR A 110 3.60 -4.77 8.83
N ILE A 111 3.83 -6.01 9.31
CA ILE A 111 3.12 -7.20 8.85
C ILE A 111 1.64 -7.11 9.27
N GLY A 112 1.36 -6.69 10.49
CA GLY A 112 -0.01 -6.56 11.01
C GLY A 112 -0.86 -5.59 10.19
N LEU A 113 -0.34 -4.39 9.90
CA LEU A 113 -1.04 -3.41 9.07
C LEU A 113 -1.19 -3.89 7.62
N SER A 114 -0.19 -4.59 7.07
CA SER A 114 -0.29 -5.21 5.74
C SER A 114 -1.37 -6.29 5.72
N GLY A 115 -1.49 -7.08 6.80
CA GLY A 115 -2.54 -8.07 7.02
C GLY A 115 -3.94 -7.46 7.14
N VAL A 116 -4.08 -6.29 7.77
CA VAL A 116 -5.34 -5.51 7.74
C VAL A 116 -5.73 -5.18 6.30
N GLY A 117 -4.78 -4.75 5.46
CA GLY A 117 -5.02 -4.54 4.04
C GLY A 117 -5.52 -5.79 3.31
N LEU A 118 -4.80 -6.91 3.48
CA LEU A 118 -5.13 -8.21 2.89
C LEU A 118 -6.51 -8.72 3.34
N SER A 119 -6.81 -8.66 4.63
CA SER A 119 -8.11 -9.09 5.16
C SER A 119 -9.26 -8.22 4.63
N SER A 120 -9.04 -6.90 4.45
CA SER A 120 -10.03 -6.00 3.85
C SER A 120 -10.41 -6.41 2.42
N ILE A 121 -9.52 -7.06 1.66
CA ILE A 121 -9.84 -7.58 0.32
C ILE A 121 -11.05 -8.54 0.35
N LEU A 122 -11.23 -9.31 1.43
CA LEU A 122 -12.34 -10.26 1.60
C LEU A 122 -13.71 -9.58 1.65
N PHE A 123 -13.74 -8.31 2.04
CA PHE A 123 -14.96 -7.50 2.20
C PHE A 123 -15.22 -6.57 1.00
N LEU A 124 -14.35 -6.61 -0.01
CA LEU A 124 -14.44 -5.75 -1.19
C LEU A 124 -15.61 -6.19 -2.09
N PRO A 125 -16.36 -5.25 -2.72
CA PRO A 125 -17.51 -5.61 -3.55
C PRO A 125 -17.13 -6.55 -4.70
N ARG A 126 -17.82 -7.69 -4.82
CA ARG A 126 -17.60 -8.74 -5.87
C ARG A 126 -17.82 -8.30 -7.32
N LYS A 127 -17.96 -7.00 -7.58
CA LYS A 127 -18.17 -6.42 -8.92
C LYS A 127 -16.86 -6.15 -9.66
N LEU A 128 -15.72 -6.16 -8.96
CA LEU A 128 -14.41 -6.04 -9.58
C LEU A 128 -14.01 -7.36 -10.24
N ASP A 129 -13.20 -7.28 -11.29
CA ASP A 129 -12.56 -8.47 -11.83
C ASP A 129 -11.53 -9.03 -10.84
N TRP A 130 -11.41 -10.35 -10.76
CA TRP A 130 -10.50 -11.06 -9.84
C TRP A 130 -9.04 -10.59 -9.95
N ARG A 131 -8.60 -10.18 -11.14
CA ARG A 131 -7.24 -9.64 -11.36
C ARG A 131 -6.95 -8.38 -10.56
N MET A 132 -7.98 -7.60 -10.22
CA MET A 132 -7.81 -6.44 -9.33
C MET A 132 -7.49 -6.87 -7.91
N TYR A 133 -8.08 -7.96 -7.44
CA TYR A 133 -7.79 -8.52 -6.12
C TYR A 133 -6.35 -9.01 -6.06
N ASP A 134 -5.88 -9.67 -7.13
CA ASP A 134 -4.50 -10.16 -7.23
C ASP A 134 -3.48 -9.03 -7.17
N LEU A 135 -3.73 -7.89 -7.83
CA LEU A 135 -2.80 -6.75 -7.77
C LEU A 135 -2.62 -6.22 -6.33
N MET A 136 -3.72 -6.08 -5.59
CA MET A 136 -3.67 -5.64 -4.20
C MET A 136 -3.03 -6.70 -3.30
N ALA A 137 -3.38 -7.97 -3.47
CA ALA A 137 -2.82 -9.06 -2.69
C ALA A 137 -1.32 -9.26 -2.97
N ALA A 138 -0.92 -9.25 -4.24
CA ALA A 138 0.47 -9.38 -4.66
C ALA A 138 1.31 -8.21 -4.15
N GLY A 139 0.79 -6.99 -4.17
CA GLY A 139 1.45 -5.83 -3.57
C GLY A 139 1.74 -6.03 -2.08
N ALA A 140 0.71 -6.40 -1.29
CA ALA A 140 0.86 -6.63 0.13
C ALA A 140 1.81 -7.80 0.46
N VAL A 141 1.72 -8.92 -0.27
CA VAL A 141 2.61 -10.08 -0.10
C VAL A 141 4.05 -9.73 -0.47
N THR A 142 4.28 -8.99 -1.55
CA THR A 142 5.61 -8.54 -1.96
C THR A 142 6.26 -7.69 -0.88
N TYR A 143 5.49 -6.77 -0.28
CA TYR A 143 5.91 -5.92 0.83
C TYR A 143 6.40 -6.76 2.02
N VAL A 144 5.54 -7.68 2.50
CA VAL A 144 5.87 -8.59 3.61
C VAL A 144 7.06 -9.48 3.30
N ALA A 145 7.12 -10.06 2.10
CA ALA A 145 8.24 -10.91 1.70
C ALA A 145 9.58 -10.16 1.73
N GLY A 146 9.62 -8.93 1.18
CA GLY A 146 10.80 -8.09 1.24
C GLY A 146 11.24 -7.78 2.67
N ALA A 147 10.30 -7.42 3.54
CA ALA A 147 10.60 -7.12 4.94
C ALA A 147 11.13 -8.35 5.71
N LEU A 148 10.64 -9.54 5.40
CA LEU A 148 11.16 -10.79 5.98
C LEU A 148 12.57 -11.09 5.46
N VAL A 149 12.84 -10.87 4.18
CA VAL A 149 14.18 -11.04 3.60
C VAL A 149 15.19 -10.14 4.30
N ASP A 150 14.88 -8.84 4.45
CA ASP A 150 15.74 -7.86 5.13
C ASP A 150 15.95 -8.21 6.61
N HIS A 151 14.86 -8.44 7.37
CA HIS A 151 14.96 -8.65 8.81
C HIS A 151 15.68 -9.95 9.20
N PHE A 152 15.49 -11.03 8.44
CA PHE A 152 16.12 -12.32 8.71
C PHE A 152 17.39 -12.55 7.89
N GLU A 153 17.84 -11.55 7.15
CA GLU A 153 19.03 -11.61 6.28
C GLU A 153 19.04 -12.85 5.36
N LEU A 154 17.89 -13.22 4.80
CA LEU A 154 17.67 -14.56 4.22
C LEU A 154 18.62 -14.91 3.07
N PHE A 155 18.95 -13.96 2.19
CA PHE A 155 19.85 -14.21 1.06
C PHE A 155 20.45 -12.92 0.48
N TRP A 156 21.54 -13.11 -0.26
CA TRP A 156 22.22 -12.08 -1.06
C TRP A 156 22.03 -12.40 -2.55
N ILE A 157 21.62 -11.43 -3.35
CA ILE A 157 21.52 -11.61 -4.81
C ILE A 157 22.91 -11.53 -5.44
N VAL A 158 23.69 -10.53 -5.04
CA VAL A 158 25.07 -10.35 -5.45
C VAL A 158 25.91 -10.18 -4.18
N PRO A 159 26.81 -11.12 -3.85
CA PRO A 159 27.61 -11.03 -2.63
C PRO A 159 28.31 -9.67 -2.51
N ARG A 160 28.17 -9.02 -1.34
CA ARG A 160 28.78 -7.71 -1.00
C ARG A 160 28.29 -6.49 -1.82
N VAL A 161 27.39 -6.67 -2.79
CA VAL A 161 26.89 -5.58 -3.64
C VAL A 161 25.38 -5.42 -3.54
N PHE A 162 24.64 -6.53 -3.46
CA PHE A 162 23.19 -6.53 -3.42
C PHE A 162 22.71 -7.53 -2.38
N GLY A 163 22.43 -7.00 -1.20
CA GLY A 163 22.05 -7.77 -0.03
C GLY A 163 20.53 -7.79 0.23
N PRO A 164 20.16 -8.26 1.42
CA PRO A 164 18.77 -8.30 1.88
C PRO A 164 18.11 -6.92 1.89
N HIS A 165 18.84 -5.88 2.29
CA HIS A 165 18.32 -4.52 2.42
C HIS A 165 17.96 -3.90 1.07
N GLU A 166 18.83 -4.04 0.07
CA GLU A 166 18.53 -3.61 -1.29
C GLU A 166 17.35 -4.41 -1.84
N THR A 167 17.28 -5.71 -1.57
CA THR A 167 16.14 -6.56 -1.97
C THR A 167 14.82 -6.03 -1.40
N PHE A 168 14.81 -5.57 -0.14
CA PHE A 168 13.65 -4.94 0.47
C PHE A 168 13.23 -3.66 -0.26
N HIS A 169 14.15 -2.77 -0.60
CA HIS A 169 13.83 -1.56 -1.38
C HIS A 169 13.19 -1.89 -2.73
N PHE A 170 13.70 -2.88 -3.43
CA PHE A 170 13.09 -3.34 -4.69
C PHE A 170 11.70 -3.93 -4.49
N ALA A 171 11.48 -4.68 -3.41
CA ALA A 171 10.17 -5.20 -3.04
C ALA A 171 9.17 -4.07 -2.73
N VAL A 172 9.61 -3.03 -2.02
CA VAL A 172 8.83 -1.81 -1.74
C VAL A 172 8.42 -1.11 -3.04
N LEU A 173 9.35 -0.94 -3.98
CA LEU A 173 9.08 -0.33 -5.28
C LEU A 173 8.10 -1.16 -6.13
N LEU A 174 8.28 -2.47 -6.17
CA LEU A 174 7.38 -3.38 -6.88
C LEU A 174 5.98 -3.37 -6.27
N ALA A 175 5.87 -3.45 -4.95
CA ALA A 175 4.60 -3.37 -4.24
C ALA A 175 3.90 -2.02 -4.49
N LEU A 176 4.64 -0.91 -4.43
CA LEU A 176 4.13 0.42 -4.75
C LEU A 176 3.59 0.48 -6.19
N PHE A 177 4.32 -0.08 -7.15
CA PHE A 177 3.87 -0.18 -8.53
C PHE A 177 2.57 -1.00 -8.67
N LEU A 178 2.48 -2.15 -7.99
CA LEU A 178 1.28 -3.00 -8.01
C LEU A 178 0.06 -2.28 -7.41
N HIS A 179 0.22 -1.60 -6.28
CA HIS A 179 -0.84 -0.79 -5.68
C HIS A 179 -1.23 0.40 -6.55
N TRP A 180 -0.26 1.12 -7.12
CA TRP A 180 -0.54 2.20 -8.07
C TRP A 180 -1.31 1.67 -9.29
N ARG A 181 -0.90 0.54 -9.86
CA ARG A 181 -1.56 -0.07 -11.02
C ARG A 181 -3.01 -0.46 -10.69
N PHE A 182 -3.24 -1.00 -9.50
CA PHE A 182 -4.58 -1.27 -9.00
C PHE A 182 -5.44 0.00 -8.95
N PHE A 183 -4.94 1.08 -8.32
CA PHE A 183 -5.69 2.33 -8.21
C PHE A 183 -5.93 3.00 -9.56
N TYR A 184 -4.96 2.95 -10.47
CA TYR A 184 -5.09 3.45 -11.83
C TYR A 184 -6.17 2.70 -12.60
N LEU A 185 -6.16 1.36 -12.57
CA LEU A 185 -7.19 0.54 -13.22
C LEU A 185 -8.58 0.75 -12.60
N TRP A 186 -8.64 1.03 -11.31
CA TRP A 186 -9.90 1.37 -10.67
C TRP A 186 -10.43 2.72 -11.16
N ALA A 187 -9.55 3.71 -11.30
CA ALA A 187 -9.90 5.04 -11.78
C ALA A 187 -10.30 5.05 -13.27
N GLU A 188 -9.74 4.15 -14.08
CA GLU A 188 -9.99 4.00 -15.52
C GLU A 188 -10.66 2.65 -15.88
N PRO A 189 -11.98 2.48 -15.65
CA PRO A 189 -12.68 1.22 -15.88
C PRO A 189 -12.60 0.70 -17.32
N GLY A 190 -12.34 1.57 -18.30
CA GLY A 190 -12.16 1.17 -19.71
C GLY A 190 -10.90 0.32 -19.93
N LEU A 191 -9.89 0.46 -19.07
CA LEU A 191 -8.64 -0.30 -19.09
C LEU A 191 -8.65 -1.48 -18.10
N ALA A 192 -9.62 -1.51 -17.18
CA ALA A 192 -9.77 -2.59 -16.21
C ALA A 192 -10.16 -3.89 -16.91
N PRO A 193 -9.62 -5.05 -16.47
CA PRO A 193 -10.11 -6.35 -16.93
C PRO A 193 -11.62 -6.46 -16.70
N ARG A 194 -12.35 -6.96 -17.71
CA ARG A 194 -13.80 -7.14 -17.60
C ARG A 194 -14.12 -8.38 -16.76
N PRO A 195 -15.09 -8.29 -15.82
CA PRO A 195 -15.52 -9.45 -15.04
C PRO A 195 -15.87 -10.64 -15.93
N ARG A 196 -15.37 -11.83 -15.59
CA ARG A 196 -15.61 -13.10 -16.31
C ARG A 196 -17.07 -13.34 -16.71
N ARG A 197 -18.05 -12.83 -15.94
CA ARG A 197 -19.49 -12.98 -16.20
C ARG A 197 -19.93 -12.28 -17.51
N ALA A 198 -19.37 -11.12 -17.84
CA ALA A 198 -19.69 -10.39 -19.07
C ALA A 198 -19.26 -11.15 -20.33
N LYS A 199 -18.18 -11.95 -20.25
CA LYS A 199 -17.72 -12.79 -21.36
C LYS A 199 -18.69 -13.93 -21.66
N ARG A 200 -19.42 -14.43 -20.64
CA ARG A 200 -20.37 -15.53 -20.77
C ARG A 200 -21.71 -15.11 -21.36
N GLU A 201 -22.10 -13.84 -21.20
CA GLU A 201 -23.30 -13.26 -21.83
C GLU A 201 -23.06 -12.89 -23.29
N LEU A 202 -21.86 -12.40 -23.64
CA LEU A 202 -21.45 -12.15 -25.04
C LEU A 202 -21.33 -13.41 -25.91
N LEU A 203 -21.16 -14.57 -25.28
CA LEU A 203 -21.09 -15.88 -25.94
C LEU A 203 -22.44 -16.60 -26.00
N ARG A 204 -23.53 -15.98 -25.51
CA ARG A 204 -24.86 -16.57 -25.68
C ARG A 204 -25.33 -16.34 -27.12
N PRO A 205 -25.71 -17.39 -27.86
CA PRO A 205 -26.32 -17.22 -29.17
C PRO A 205 -27.59 -16.36 -29.01
N SER A 206 -27.77 -15.41 -29.92
CA SER A 206 -28.98 -14.58 -29.95
C SER A 206 -30.19 -15.51 -30.09
N PRO A 207 -31.28 -15.31 -29.33
CA PRO A 207 -32.52 -16.03 -29.61
C PRO A 207 -32.88 -15.75 -31.06
N GLY A 208 -32.95 -16.83 -31.86
CA GLY A 208 -33.30 -16.74 -33.27
C GLY A 208 -34.67 -16.10 -33.43
N PRO A 209 -34.95 -15.44 -34.56
CA PRO A 209 -36.28 -14.89 -34.81
C PRO A 209 -37.29 -16.06 -34.78
N HIS A 210 -38.20 -16.01 -33.82
CA HIS A 210 -39.40 -16.84 -33.76
C HIS A 210 -40.50 -16.21 -34.60
#